data_AF-A0A7S4FZI0-F1
#
_entry.id   AF-A0A7S4FZI0-F1
#
_cell.length_a   1.000
_cell.length_b   1.000
_cell.length_c   1.000
_cell.angle_alpha   90.00
_cell.angle_beta   90.00
_cell.angle_gamma   90.00
#
_symmetry.space_group_name_H-M   'P 1'
#
loop_
_entity.id
_entity.type
_entity.pdbx_description
1 polymer ?
#
loop_
_entity_poly.entity_id
_entity_poly.type
_entity_poly.pdbx_seq_one_letter_code
_entity_poly.pdbx_strand_id
1 'polypeptide(L)'
;GVAPTNIFVLSPYSAQVELMDDLLVDIPGAEGVEVASVDSFQGREADAVVLSLVRSNPERAVGFLADTRRINVAVTRARCHVAVVCDTQTVGADPFLGALLQYVRDKGTVRPAPSGAGEAEAVTLAF
;
A
#
# COMPACT_ATOMS: atom_id res chain seq x y z
N GLY A 1 6.13 3.00 19.87
CA GLY A 1 5.12 2.47 18.92
C GLY A 1 5.83 1.51 17.99
N VAL A 2 5.11 0.55 17.38
CA VAL A 2 5.58 -0.59 16.54
C VAL A 2 7.06 -0.55 16.13
N ALA A 3 7.82 -1.60 16.48
CA ALA A 3 9.23 -1.70 16.12
C ALA A 3 9.39 -1.74 14.58
N PRO A 4 10.40 -1.07 13.99
CA PRO A 4 10.63 -1.09 12.54
C PRO A 4 10.67 -2.49 11.91
N THR A 5 11.25 -3.46 12.63
CA THR A 5 11.31 -4.88 12.23
C THR A 5 9.94 -5.57 12.13
N ASN A 6 8.88 -4.96 12.66
CA ASN A 6 7.51 -5.45 12.56
C ASN A 6 6.67 -4.63 11.55
N ILE A 7 7.33 -3.77 10.76
CA ILE A 7 6.72 -2.97 9.70
C ILE A 7 7.23 -3.48 8.35
N PHE A 8 6.30 -3.68 7.42
CA PHE A 8 6.62 -4.08 6.05
C PHE A 8 6.06 -3.10 5.05
N VAL A 9 6.85 -2.76 4.04
CA VAL A 9 6.38 -2.00 2.87
C VAL A 9 6.22 -2.96 1.71
N LEU A 10 5.01 -3.07 1.18
CA LEU A 10 4.67 -3.97 0.08
C LEU A 10 4.33 -3.19 -1.18
N SER A 11 4.76 -3.68 -2.34
CA SER A 11 4.31 -3.19 -3.63
C SER A 11 4.11 -4.32 -4.64
N PRO A 12 3.12 -4.25 -5.54
CA PRO A 12 2.97 -5.19 -6.65
C PRO A 12 4.03 -5.03 -7.76
N TYR A 13 4.82 -3.94 -7.75
CA TYR A 13 5.77 -3.60 -8.80
C TYR A 13 7.22 -3.65 -8.28
N SER A 14 8.07 -4.50 -8.88
CA SER A 14 9.47 -4.66 -8.44
C SER A 14 10.27 -3.37 -8.52
N ALA A 15 10.07 -2.55 -9.55
CA ALA A 15 10.74 -1.24 -9.66
C ALA A 15 10.36 -0.29 -8.51
N GLN A 16 9.13 -0.40 -7.98
CA GLN A 16 8.73 0.37 -6.80
C GLN A 16 9.37 -0.19 -5.52
N VAL A 17 9.53 -1.51 -5.42
CA VAL A 17 10.25 -2.14 -4.30
C VAL A 17 11.68 -1.62 -4.24
N GLU A 18 12.41 -1.68 -5.36
CA GLU A 18 13.78 -1.16 -5.47
C GLU A 18 13.85 0.32 -5.08
N LEU A 19 12.97 1.16 -5.66
CA LEU A 19 12.93 2.58 -5.33
C LEU A 19 12.67 2.85 -3.84
N MET A 20 11.73 2.13 -3.22
CA MET A 20 11.40 2.35 -1.82
C MET A 20 12.50 1.85 -0.88
N ASP A 21 13.18 0.75 -1.24
CA ASP A 21 14.31 0.22 -0.49
C ASP A 21 15.46 1.25 -0.46
N ASP A 22 15.80 1.82 -1.60
CA ASP A 22 16.80 2.88 -1.71
C ASP A 22 16.43 4.12 -0.88
N LEU A 23 15.16 4.57 -0.96
CA LEU A 23 14.70 5.77 -0.26
C LEU A 23 14.60 5.59 1.26
N LEU A 24 14.32 4.39 1.76
CA LEU A 24 14.16 4.13 3.19
C LEU A 24 15.47 4.24 3.96
N VAL A 25 16.61 4.03 3.30
CA VAL A 25 17.94 4.18 3.92
C VAL A 25 18.14 5.59 4.50
N ASP A 26 17.57 6.59 3.84
CA ASP A 26 17.69 8.00 4.25
C ASP A 26 16.62 8.46 5.24
N ILE A 27 15.71 7.58 5.68
CA ILE A 27 14.61 7.91 6.59
C ILE A 27 14.99 7.50 8.03
N PRO A 28 15.24 8.47 8.94
CA PRO A 28 15.56 8.16 10.33
C PRO A 28 14.43 7.39 11.02
N GLY A 29 14.78 6.30 11.70
CA GLY A 29 13.81 5.44 12.40
C GLY A 29 13.17 4.37 11.52
N ALA A 30 13.52 4.30 10.24
CA ALA A 30 13.11 3.22 9.34
C ALA A 30 14.10 2.03 9.35
N GLU A 31 15.13 2.04 10.20
CA GLU A 31 16.14 0.98 10.23
C GLU A 31 15.51 -0.36 10.61
N GLY A 32 15.49 -1.29 9.65
CA GLY A 32 14.89 -2.63 9.82
C GLY A 32 13.47 -2.77 9.26
N VAL A 33 12.89 -1.72 8.69
CA VAL A 33 11.70 -1.86 7.82
C VAL A 33 12.11 -2.63 6.57
N GLU A 34 11.37 -3.67 6.23
CA GLU A 34 11.63 -4.47 5.03
C GLU A 34 10.69 -4.07 3.90
N VAL A 35 11.24 -3.92 2.69
CA VAL A 35 10.47 -3.72 1.46
C VAL A 35 10.43 -5.01 0.67
N ALA A 36 9.24 -5.41 0.23
CA ALA A 36 9.08 -6.62 -0.55
C ALA A 36 7.97 -6.50 -1.59
N SER A 37 8.05 -7.35 -2.62
CA SER A 37 6.91 -7.55 -3.49
C SER A 37 5.82 -8.34 -2.76
N VAL A 38 4.56 -8.21 -3.19
CA VAL A 38 3.45 -9.02 -2.65
C VAL A 38 3.72 -10.52 -2.82
N ASP A 39 4.25 -10.92 -3.98
CA ASP A 39 4.51 -12.32 -4.32
C ASP A 39 5.63 -12.92 -3.45
N SER A 40 6.70 -12.15 -3.17
CA SER A 40 7.81 -12.59 -2.32
C SER A 40 7.49 -12.61 -0.83
N PHE A 41 6.36 -12.02 -0.42
CA PHE A 41 5.96 -11.90 0.98
C PHE A 41 4.91 -12.94 1.42
N GLN A 42 4.83 -14.07 0.71
CA GLN A 42 3.88 -15.13 1.02
C GLN A 42 4.21 -15.86 2.34
N GLY A 43 3.19 -16.07 3.19
CA GLY A 43 3.34 -16.86 4.43
C GLY A 43 3.99 -16.12 5.59
N ARG A 44 4.26 -14.82 5.44
CA ARG A 44 4.75 -13.92 6.49
C ARG A 44 3.61 -13.01 6.96
N GLU A 45 3.75 -12.43 8.14
CA GLU A 45 2.82 -11.45 8.70
C GLU A 45 3.62 -10.34 9.41
N ALA A 46 3.01 -9.16 9.53
CA ALA A 46 3.61 -7.99 10.16
C ALA A 46 2.59 -7.33 11.09
N ASP A 47 3.06 -6.63 12.12
CA ASP A 47 2.14 -5.85 12.96
C ASP A 47 1.54 -4.68 12.16
N ALA A 48 2.35 -4.05 11.30
CA ALA A 48 1.89 -3.03 10.37
C ALA A 48 2.40 -3.27 8.94
N VAL A 49 1.54 -3.01 7.95
CA VAL A 49 1.88 -3.05 6.52
C VAL A 49 1.59 -1.71 5.88
N VAL A 50 2.52 -1.23 5.05
CA VAL A 50 2.30 -0.11 4.13
C VAL A 50 2.27 -0.67 2.71
N LEU A 51 1.15 -0.56 2.01
CA LEU A 51 0.94 -1.06 0.66
C LEU A 51 0.94 0.08 -0.35
N SER A 52 1.93 0.13 -1.25
CA SER A 52 1.95 1.07 -2.37
C SER A 52 1.33 0.43 -3.61
N LEU A 53 0.25 1.03 -4.15
CA LEU A 53 -0.42 0.51 -5.35
C LEU A 53 0.17 1.06 -6.67
N VAL A 54 0.99 2.11 -6.61
CA VAL A 54 1.77 2.69 -7.73
C VAL A 54 0.97 3.34 -8.85
N ARG A 55 -0.13 2.73 -9.31
CA ARG A 55 -0.85 3.16 -10.51
C ARG A 55 -1.56 4.49 -10.29
N SER A 56 -1.16 5.48 -11.08
CA SER A 56 -1.79 6.78 -11.21
C SER A 56 -1.67 7.22 -12.67
N ASN A 57 -2.79 7.28 -13.40
CA ASN A 57 -2.81 7.65 -14.82
C ASN A 57 -4.19 8.16 -15.29
N PRO A 58 -4.24 9.04 -16.30
CA PRO A 58 -5.49 9.60 -16.84
C PRO A 58 -6.47 8.56 -17.39
N GLU A 59 -5.98 7.42 -17.88
CA GLU A 59 -6.79 6.34 -18.45
C GLU A 59 -7.51 5.51 -17.38
N ARG A 60 -7.20 5.76 -16.09
CA ARG A 60 -7.69 4.98 -14.94
C ARG A 60 -7.43 3.48 -15.07
N ALA A 61 -6.32 3.14 -15.72
CA ALA A 61 -5.91 1.77 -15.96
C ALA A 61 -5.11 1.22 -14.78
N VAL A 62 -5.65 0.20 -14.12
CA VAL A 62 -5.04 -0.44 -12.94
C VAL A 62 -4.01 -1.53 -13.32
N GLY A 63 -4.04 -2.04 -14.56
CA GLY A 63 -3.09 -3.03 -15.05
C GLY A 63 -3.03 -4.28 -14.17
N PHE A 64 -1.81 -4.67 -13.75
CA PHE A 64 -1.56 -5.85 -12.91
C PHE A 64 -2.25 -5.83 -11.53
N LEU A 65 -2.73 -4.67 -11.06
CA LEU A 65 -3.53 -4.59 -9.83
C LEU A 65 -4.91 -5.27 -9.95
N ALA A 66 -5.38 -5.54 -11.17
CA ALA A 66 -6.64 -6.24 -11.40
C ALA A 66 -6.65 -7.69 -10.85
N ASP A 67 -5.47 -8.26 -10.56
CA ASP A 67 -5.38 -9.52 -9.82
C ASP A 67 -5.69 -9.29 -8.33
N THR A 68 -6.98 -9.39 -8.02
CA THR A 68 -7.55 -9.22 -6.67
C THR A 68 -6.93 -10.16 -5.62
N ARG A 69 -6.37 -11.32 -6.03
CA ARG A 69 -5.74 -12.26 -5.09
C ARG A 69 -4.50 -11.67 -4.46
N ARG A 70 -3.71 -10.92 -5.24
CA ARG A 70 -2.49 -10.26 -4.76
C ARG A 70 -2.83 -9.21 -3.70
N ILE A 71 -3.87 -8.42 -3.94
CA ILE A 71 -4.31 -7.41 -2.98
C ILE A 71 -4.87 -8.03 -1.71
N ASN A 72 -5.66 -9.10 -1.80
CA ASN A 72 -6.12 -9.85 -0.64
C ASN A 72 -4.94 -10.40 0.17
N VAL A 73 -3.94 -10.98 -0.49
CA VAL A 73 -2.72 -11.45 0.17
C VAL A 73 -2.07 -10.29 0.91
N ALA A 74 -1.80 -9.15 0.26
CA ALA A 74 -1.15 -8.00 0.86
C ALA A 74 -1.90 -7.42 2.08
N VAL A 75 -3.21 -7.22 1.96
CA VAL A 75 -4.06 -6.65 3.03
C VAL A 75 -4.10 -7.59 4.25
N THR A 76 -4.19 -8.90 4.03
CA THR A 76 -4.28 -9.90 5.12
C THR A 76 -2.95 -10.16 5.82
N ARG A 77 -1.83 -9.58 5.38
CA ARG A 77 -0.54 -9.69 6.09
C ARG A 77 -0.44 -8.80 7.31
N ALA A 78 -1.27 -7.75 7.40
CA ALA A 78 -1.30 -6.85 8.53
C ALA A 78 -2.08 -7.47 9.69
N ARG A 79 -1.44 -7.58 10.85
CA ARG A 79 -2.07 -8.06 12.09
C ARG A 79 -2.83 -6.96 12.82
N CYS A 80 -2.27 -5.75 12.84
CA CYS A 80 -2.84 -4.62 13.59
C CYS A 80 -3.19 -3.44 12.68
N HIS A 81 -2.43 -3.20 11.61
CA HIS A 81 -2.61 -2.00 10.81
C HIS A 81 -2.19 -2.15 9.35
N VAL A 82 -3.01 -1.64 8.43
CA VAL A 82 -2.64 -1.50 7.02
C VAL A 82 -2.84 -0.06 6.54
N ALA A 83 -1.78 0.52 5.99
CA ALA A 83 -1.85 1.79 5.27
C ALA A 83 -1.72 1.50 3.77
N VAL A 84 -2.68 1.94 2.96
CA VAL A 84 -2.67 1.79 1.50
C VAL A 84 -2.43 3.15 0.87
N VAL A 85 -1.39 3.27 0.04
CA VAL A 85 -1.07 4.50 -0.70
C VAL A 85 -1.45 4.29 -2.16
N CYS A 86 -2.35 5.13 -2.68
CA CYS A 86 -2.89 4.97 -4.02
C CYS A 86 -3.46 6.26 -4.61
N ASP A 87 -3.56 6.33 -5.94
CA ASP A 87 -4.45 7.29 -6.60
C ASP A 87 -5.86 6.70 -6.66
N THR A 88 -6.79 7.29 -5.92
CA THR A 88 -8.16 6.76 -5.79
C THR A 88 -9.00 6.93 -7.05
N GLN A 89 -8.64 7.84 -7.96
CA GLN A 89 -9.32 7.95 -9.25
C GLN A 89 -8.94 6.81 -10.18
N THR A 90 -7.65 6.47 -10.22
CA THR A 90 -7.15 5.35 -11.02
C THR A 90 -7.61 4.02 -10.43
N VAL A 91 -7.37 3.82 -9.13
CA VAL A 91 -7.66 2.55 -8.45
C VAL A 91 -9.16 2.30 -8.31
N GLY A 92 -9.96 3.35 -8.07
CA GLY A 92 -11.40 3.25 -7.92
C GLY A 92 -12.16 2.87 -9.21
N ALA A 93 -11.51 2.87 -10.37
CA ALA A 93 -12.11 2.41 -11.62
C ALA A 93 -12.24 0.87 -11.69
N ASP A 94 -11.45 0.13 -10.91
CA ASP A 94 -11.62 -1.31 -10.76
C ASP A 94 -12.72 -1.62 -9.72
N PRO A 95 -13.69 -2.51 -10.01
CA PRO A 95 -14.80 -2.78 -9.09
C PRO A 95 -14.37 -3.33 -7.73
N PHE A 96 -13.35 -4.19 -7.68
CA PHE A 96 -12.88 -4.78 -6.43
C PHE A 96 -12.11 -3.77 -5.60
N LEU A 97 -11.19 -3.02 -6.22
CA LEU A 97 -10.43 -2.00 -5.52
C LEU A 97 -11.31 -0.82 -5.11
N GLY A 98 -12.31 -0.45 -5.92
CA GLY A 98 -13.33 0.53 -5.57
C GLY A 98 -14.14 0.12 -4.34
N ALA A 99 -14.51 -1.16 -4.23
CA ALA A 99 -15.17 -1.69 -3.04
C ALA A 99 -14.26 -1.64 -1.80
N LEU A 100 -12.97 -1.95 -1.95
CA LEU A 100 -11.98 -1.79 -0.88
C LEU A 100 -11.87 -0.33 -0.43
N LEU A 101 -11.75 0.62 -1.37
CA LEU A 101 -11.69 2.05 -1.04
C LEU A 101 -12.95 2.52 -0.31
N GLN A 102 -14.13 2.05 -0.74
CA GLN A 102 -15.38 2.36 -0.05
C GLN A 102 -15.39 1.80 1.38
N TYR A 103 -14.95 0.55 1.55
CA TYR A 103 -14.84 -0.06 2.88
C TYR A 103 -13.93 0.76 3.80
N VAL A 104 -12.78 1.23 3.31
CA VAL A 104 -11.88 2.06 4.13
C VAL A 104 -12.45 3.45 4.40
N ARG A 105 -13.20 4.05 3.48
CA ARG A 105 -13.94 5.30 3.76
C ARG A 105 -14.97 5.12 4.88
N ASP A 106 -15.62 3.97 4.93
CA ASP A 106 -16.68 3.68 5.90
C ASP A 106 -16.13 3.27 7.27
N LYS A 107 -14.96 2.62 7.32
CA LYS A 107 -14.43 1.97 8.53
C LYS A 107 -13.06 2.47 8.99
N GLY A 108 -12.29 3.08 8.10
CA GLY A 108 -10.92 3.52 8.37
C GLY A 108 -10.77 5.04 8.35
N THR A 109 -9.61 5.50 7.92
CA THR A 109 -9.27 6.92 7.80
C THR A 109 -8.69 7.17 6.42
N VAL A 110 -9.17 8.20 5.74
CA VAL A 110 -8.63 8.65 4.45
C VAL A 110 -7.92 9.98 4.65
N ARG A 111 -6.70 10.11 4.10
CA ARG A 111 -5.93 11.34 4.10
C ARG A 111 -5.47 11.66 2.67
N PRO A 112 -5.78 12.85 2.15
CA PRO A 112 -5.24 13.28 0.86
C PRO A 112 -3.72 13.46 0.97
N ALA A 113 -3.00 13.29 -0.14
CA ALA A 113 -1.57 13.62 -0.16
C ALA A 113 -1.35 15.13 0.05
N PRO A 114 -0.16 15.53 0.55
CA PRO A 114 0.19 16.93 0.71
C PRO A 114 0.12 17.69 -0.62
N SER A 115 -0.26 18.96 -0.57
CA SER A 115 -0.34 19.83 -1.74
C SER A 115 0.98 19.82 -2.53
N GLY A 116 0.94 19.37 -3.78
CA GLY A 116 2.11 19.25 -4.67
C GLY A 116 2.53 17.82 -5.03
N ALA A 117 1.97 16.80 -4.37
CA ALA A 117 2.30 15.39 -4.64
C ALA A 117 1.44 14.71 -5.74
N GLY A 118 0.66 15.47 -6.50
CA GLY A 118 -0.39 14.91 -7.38
C GLY A 118 -1.62 14.44 -6.58
N GLU A 119 -2.64 13.94 -7.26
CA GLU A 119 -3.91 13.45 -6.65
C GLU A 119 -3.76 12.07 -5.99
N ALA A 120 -2.62 11.77 -5.38
CA ALA A 120 -2.45 10.58 -4.56
C ALA A 120 -3.21 10.74 -3.23
N GLU A 121 -3.79 9.67 -2.70
CA GLU A 121 -4.38 9.62 -1.37
C GLU A 121 -3.78 8.46 -0.56
N ALA A 122 -3.49 8.71 0.71
CA ALA A 122 -3.15 7.68 1.67
C ALA A 122 -4.44 7.26 2.39
N VAL A 123 -4.82 6.00 2.18
CA VAL A 123 -6.04 5.40 2.70
C VAL A 123 -5.64 4.36 3.73
N THR A 124 -6.05 4.55 4.98
CA THR A 124 -5.56 3.77 6.12
C THR A 124 -6.68 3.01 6.80
N LEU A 125 -6.43 1.74 7.10
CA LEU A 125 -7.36 0.87 7.83
C LEU A 125 -6.63 0.27 9.04
N ALA A 126 -7.18 0.52 10.22
CA ALA A 126 -6.81 -0.21 11.43
C ALA A 126 -7.81 -1.35 11.61
N PHE A 127 -7.31 -2.56 11.87
CA PHE A 127 -8.14 -3.73 12.17
C PHE A 127 -8.21 -3.95 13.68
#